data_AF-A0A2H0LBH4-F1
#
_entry.id   AF-A0A2H0LBH4-F1
#
_cell.length_a   1.000
_cell.length_b   1.000
_cell.length_c   1.000
_cell.angle_alpha   90.00
_cell.angle_beta   90.00
_cell.angle_gamma   90.00
#
_symmetry.space_group_name_H-M   'P 1'
#
loop_
_entity.id
_entity.type
_entity.pdbx_description
1 polymer ?
#
loop_
_entity_poly.entity_id
_entity_poly.type
_entity_poly.pdbx_seq_one_letter_code
_entity_poly.pdbx_strand_id
1 'polypeptide(L)'
;MGRGLGMLLALLCFASPAYALSPPHHLYNASRRLVEMVGAPFYFLFCEGPRRMKAAWQAEVWGQEKPEKRGKFRYRLQAVPRMVGEEAKAAVDGATHSVDSAGRAAKELISIFLGD
;
A
#
# COMPACT_ATOMS: atom_id res chain seq x y z
N MET A 1 -44.38 12.53 21.22
CA MET A 1 -43.19 11.70 20.91
C MET A 1 -42.09 12.56 20.26
N GLY A 2 -41.60 13.63 20.91
CA GLY A 2 -40.73 14.61 20.24
C GLY A 2 -39.42 14.98 20.96
N ARG A 3 -39.17 14.44 22.17
CA ARG A 3 -37.99 14.84 22.98
C ARG A 3 -36.75 13.95 22.77
N GLY A 4 -36.93 12.70 22.33
CA GLY A 4 -35.82 11.77 22.11
C GLY A 4 -34.98 12.06 20.85
N LEU A 5 -35.62 12.60 19.80
CA LEU A 5 -34.94 12.83 18.51
C LEU A 5 -33.92 13.98 18.59
N GLY A 6 -34.25 15.05 19.33
CA GLY A 6 -33.36 16.20 19.50
C GLY A 6 -32.10 15.89 20.31
N MET A 7 -32.22 15.03 21.33
CA MET A 7 -31.08 14.60 22.15
C MET A 7 -30.14 13.66 21.39
N LEU A 8 -30.68 12.83 20.49
CA LEU A 8 -29.90 11.91 19.65
C LEU A 8 -29.15 12.66 18.52
N LEU A 9 -29.76 13.70 17.95
CA LEU A 9 -29.10 14.63 17.04
C LEU A 9 -28.00 15.45 17.73
N ALA A 10 -28.24 15.94 18.95
CA ALA A 10 -27.23 16.66 19.71
C ALA A 10 -26.02 15.77 20.04
N LEU A 11 -26.24 14.51 20.43
CA LEU A 11 -25.17 13.53 20.69
C LEU A 11 -24.36 13.17 19.44
N LEU A 12 -24.98 13.12 18.26
CA LEU A 12 -24.28 12.90 16.99
C LEU A 12 -23.39 14.09 16.58
N CYS A 13 -23.76 15.32 16.94
CA CYS A 13 -22.93 16.50 16.67
C CYS A 13 -21.71 16.61 17.59
N PHE A 14 -21.79 16.13 18.84
CA PHE A 14 -20.66 16.14 19.78
C PHE A 14 -19.69 14.94 19.61
N ALA A 15 -20.09 13.92 18.86
CA ALA A 15 -19.30 12.70 18.66
C ALA A 15 -18.29 12.76 17.50
N SER A 16 -18.28 13.83 16.72
CA SER A 16 -17.26 14.07 15.70
C SER A 16 -16.16 14.94 16.31
N PRO A 17 -15.01 14.37 16.73
CA PRO A 17 -13.81 15.18 16.86
C PRO A 17 -13.37 15.51 15.44
N ALA A 18 -14.03 16.50 14.82
CA ALA A 18 -13.48 17.24 13.71
C ALA A 18 -12.30 18.04 14.28
N TYR A 19 -11.20 17.34 14.55
CA TYR A 19 -9.91 17.97 14.73
C TYR A 19 -9.61 18.60 13.37
N ALA A 20 -9.95 19.89 13.24
CA ALA A 20 -9.48 20.71 12.14
C ALA A 20 -7.96 20.57 12.14
N LEU A 21 -7.45 19.83 11.16
CA LEU A 21 -6.04 19.56 11.05
C LEU A 21 -5.39 20.90 10.71
N SER A 22 -4.37 21.27 11.50
CA SER A 22 -3.71 22.54 11.25
C SER A 22 -2.97 22.46 9.89
N PRO A 23 -2.87 23.56 9.14
CA PRO A 23 -2.13 23.60 7.87
C PRO A 23 -0.72 22.96 7.91
N PRO A 24 0.06 23.08 9.01
CA PRO A 24 1.34 22.37 9.15
C PRO A 24 1.22 20.84 9.07
N HIS A 25 0.13 20.27 9.57
CA HIS A 25 -0.08 18.83 9.58
C HIS A 25 -0.39 18.30 8.18
N HIS A 26 -1.21 19.02 7.41
CA HIS A 26 -1.44 18.71 5.99
C HIS A 26 -0.17 18.84 5.15
N LEU A 27 0.65 19.86 5.40
CA LEU A 27 1.95 20.04 4.72
C LEU A 27 2.91 18.88 5.02
N TYR A 28 2.99 18.46 6.28
CA TYR A 28 3.78 17.30 6.69
C TYR A 28 3.29 16.03 5.98
N ASN A 29 1.99 15.77 6.01
CA ASN A 29 1.40 14.61 5.35
C ASN A 29 1.63 14.64 3.82
N ALA A 30 1.40 15.79 3.17
CA ALA A 30 1.66 15.96 1.74
C ALA A 30 3.12 15.65 1.40
N SER A 31 4.08 16.21 2.16
CA SER A 31 5.51 15.97 1.93
C SER A 31 5.89 14.50 2.08
N ARG A 32 5.37 13.81 3.11
CA ARG A 32 5.55 12.38 3.30
C ARG A 32 4.97 11.58 2.12
N ARG A 33 3.76 11.92 1.68
CA ARG A 33 3.11 11.25 0.53
C ARG A 33 3.86 11.48 -0.78
N LEU A 34 4.49 12.64 -0.97
CA LEU A 34 5.36 12.89 -2.12
C LEU A 34 6.63 12.03 -2.09
N VAL A 35 7.25 11.86 -0.91
CA VAL A 35 8.38 10.93 -0.75
C VAL A 35 7.94 9.50 -1.03
N GLU A 36 6.78 9.08 -0.52
CA GLU A 36 6.21 7.76 -0.82
C GLU A 36 5.92 7.59 -2.31
N MET A 37 5.41 8.62 -3.00
CA MET A 37 5.16 8.62 -4.44
C MET A 37 6.44 8.36 -5.23
N VAL A 38 7.52 9.09 -4.94
CA VAL A 38 8.79 8.96 -5.67
C VAL A 38 9.54 7.68 -5.27
N GLY A 39 9.49 7.31 -3.98
CA GLY A 39 10.22 6.16 -3.44
C GLY A 39 9.57 4.81 -3.70
N ALA A 40 8.24 4.74 -3.83
CA ALA A 40 7.51 3.49 -3.99
C ALA A 40 7.97 2.65 -5.18
N PRO A 41 8.15 3.20 -6.40
CA PRO A 41 8.65 2.41 -7.53
C PRO A 41 9.99 1.72 -7.23
N PHE A 42 10.93 2.44 -6.62
CA PHE A 42 12.25 1.90 -6.27
C PHE A 42 12.15 0.85 -5.16
N TYR A 43 11.38 1.13 -4.12
CA TYR A 43 11.18 0.17 -3.02
C TYR A 43 10.59 -1.15 -3.52
N PHE A 44 9.54 -1.07 -4.34
CA PHE A 44 8.91 -2.28 -4.86
C PHE A 44 9.78 -3.02 -5.86
N LEU A 45 10.52 -2.32 -6.73
CA LEU A 45 11.39 -2.96 -7.71
C LEU A 45 12.63 -3.61 -7.06
N PHE A 46 13.28 -2.92 -6.13
CA PHE A 46 14.58 -3.34 -5.60
C PHE A 46 14.51 -4.05 -4.25
N CYS A 47 13.43 -3.90 -3.49
CA CYS A 47 13.26 -4.59 -2.21
C CYS A 47 12.17 -5.66 -2.28
N GLU A 48 10.94 -5.28 -2.64
CA GLU A 48 9.80 -6.20 -2.56
C GLU A 48 9.82 -7.24 -3.70
N GLY A 49 10.19 -6.85 -4.92
CA GLY A 49 10.34 -7.74 -6.08
C GLY A 49 11.29 -8.91 -5.80
N PRO A 50 12.57 -8.66 -5.45
CA PRO A 50 13.52 -9.72 -5.11
C PRO A 50 13.07 -10.59 -3.94
N ARG A 51 12.36 -10.02 -2.96
CA ARG A 51 11.80 -10.77 -1.83
C ARG A 51 10.72 -11.74 -2.30
N ARG A 52 9.79 -11.29 -3.15
CA ARG A 52 8.73 -12.13 -3.73
C ARG A 52 9.28 -13.19 -4.68
N MET A 53 10.29 -12.86 -5.49
CA MET A 53 10.98 -13.84 -6.34
C MET A 53 11.59 -14.97 -5.51
N LYS A 54 12.31 -14.63 -4.43
CA LYS A 54 12.88 -15.63 -3.51
C LYS A 54 11.80 -16.49 -2.88
N ALA A 55 10.70 -15.90 -2.43
CA ALA A 55 9.58 -16.62 -1.84
C ALA A 55 8.90 -17.57 -2.86
N ALA A 56 8.68 -17.10 -4.09
CA ALA A 56 8.10 -17.90 -5.17
C ALA A 56 9.01 -19.06 -5.57
N TRP A 57 10.32 -18.81 -5.69
CA TRP A 57 11.30 -19.87 -5.90
C TRP A 57 11.27 -20.88 -4.76
N GLN A 58 11.22 -20.41 -3.51
CA GLN A 58 11.17 -21.30 -2.35
C GLN A 58 9.92 -22.18 -2.34
N ALA A 59 8.76 -21.59 -2.64
CA ALA A 59 7.51 -22.31 -2.72
C ALA A 59 7.53 -23.38 -3.82
N GLU A 60 8.04 -23.05 -5.00
CA GLU A 60 8.01 -23.96 -6.15
C GLU A 60 9.08 -25.06 -6.06
N VAL A 61 10.29 -24.72 -5.57
CA VAL A 61 11.44 -25.65 -5.55
C VAL A 61 11.47 -26.50 -4.27
N TRP A 62 11.00 -25.97 -3.16
CA TRP A 62 11.08 -26.63 -1.84
C TRP A 62 9.73 -26.84 -1.15
N GLY A 63 8.67 -26.12 -1.54
CA GLY A 63 7.35 -26.15 -0.87
C GLY A 63 6.36 -27.20 -1.38
N GLN A 64 6.45 -27.64 -2.63
CA GLN A 64 5.45 -28.51 -3.27
C GLN A 64 5.70 -30.03 -3.10
N GLU A 65 6.86 -30.46 -2.59
CA GLU A 65 7.26 -31.88 -2.62
C GLU A 65 7.80 -32.46 -1.29
N LYS A 66 7.66 -33.79 -1.17
CA LYS A 66 8.36 -34.60 -0.16
C LYS A 66 9.87 -34.29 -0.18
N PRO A 67 10.58 -34.33 0.97
CA PRO A 67 11.98 -33.93 1.08
C PRO A 67 12.90 -34.54 0.01
N GLU A 68 12.62 -35.78 -0.38
CA GLU A 68 13.37 -36.59 -1.35
C GLU A 68 13.33 -36.08 -2.80
N LYS A 69 12.35 -35.23 -3.16
CA LYS A 69 12.18 -34.75 -4.54
C LYS A 69 12.48 -33.25 -4.71
N ARG A 70 12.76 -32.56 -3.60
CA ARG A 70 13.14 -31.13 -3.58
C ARG A 70 14.31 -30.84 -4.52
N GLY A 71 14.27 -29.68 -5.18
CA GLY A 71 15.41 -29.19 -5.96
C GLY A 71 15.60 -29.81 -7.34
N LYS A 72 14.69 -30.67 -7.83
CA LYS A 72 14.78 -31.21 -9.21
C LYS A 72 14.74 -30.10 -10.26
N PHE A 73 15.47 -30.32 -11.35
CA PHE A 73 15.64 -29.35 -12.44
C PHE A 73 14.31 -28.88 -13.04
N ARG A 74 13.33 -29.77 -13.19
CA ARG A 74 11.98 -29.43 -13.71
C ARG A 74 11.27 -28.34 -12.89
N TYR A 75 11.40 -28.35 -11.56
CA TYR A 75 10.75 -27.36 -10.68
C TYR A 75 11.49 -26.04 -10.69
N ARG A 76 12.82 -26.07 -10.82
CA ARG A 76 13.61 -24.86 -11.05
C ARG A 76 13.20 -24.17 -12.35
N LEU A 77 12.98 -24.93 -13.43
CA LEU A 77 12.49 -24.41 -14.69
C LEU A 77 11.07 -23.80 -14.57
N GLN A 78 10.18 -24.43 -13.81
CA GLN A 78 8.83 -23.90 -13.56
C GLN A 78 8.85 -22.66 -12.65
N ALA A 79 9.83 -22.54 -11.76
CA ALA A 79 9.99 -21.40 -10.87
C ALA A 79 10.40 -20.12 -11.63
N VAL A 80 11.21 -20.22 -12.69
CA VAL A 80 11.70 -19.06 -13.46
C VAL A 80 10.58 -18.15 -13.98
N PRO A 81 9.58 -18.62 -14.75
CA PRO A 81 8.50 -17.75 -15.24
C PRO A 81 7.67 -17.18 -14.09
N ARG A 82 7.52 -17.93 -12.99
CA ARG A 82 6.81 -17.45 -11.79
C ARG A 82 7.57 -16.32 -11.10
N MET A 83 8.90 -16.41 -10.98
CA MET A 83 9.74 -15.33 -10.45
C MET A 83 9.62 -14.06 -11.29
N VAL A 84 9.73 -14.17 -12.62
CA VAL A 84 9.56 -13.02 -13.53
C VAL A 84 8.18 -12.39 -13.36
N GLY A 85 7.14 -13.23 -13.23
CA GLY A 85 5.79 -12.75 -12.95
C GLY A 85 5.66 -11.98 -11.63
N GLU A 86 6.35 -12.42 -10.57
CA GLU A 86 6.34 -11.71 -9.27
C GLU A 86 7.08 -10.37 -9.31
N GLU A 87 8.16 -10.27 -10.07
CA GLU A 87 8.88 -9.00 -10.28
C GLU A 87 8.03 -8.01 -11.07
N ALA A 88 7.36 -8.46 -12.14
CA ALA A 88 6.42 -7.64 -12.89
C ALA A 88 5.24 -7.16 -12.03
N LYS A 89 4.68 -8.02 -11.17
CA LYS A 89 3.66 -7.62 -10.20
C LYS A 89 4.18 -6.57 -9.22
N ALA A 90 5.40 -6.74 -8.70
CA ALA A 90 6.01 -5.76 -7.82
C ALA A 90 6.18 -4.40 -8.51
N ALA A 91 6.60 -4.37 -9.77
CA ALA A 91 6.69 -3.12 -10.55
C ALA A 91 5.33 -2.42 -10.67
N VAL A 92 4.27 -3.18 -10.98
CA VAL A 92 2.89 -2.65 -11.05
C VAL A 92 2.40 -2.16 -9.69
N ASP A 93 2.69 -2.89 -8.61
CA ASP A 93 2.38 -2.47 -7.24
C ASP A 93 3.10 -1.16 -6.86
N GLY A 94 4.37 -1.02 -7.24
CA GLY A 94 5.13 0.21 -7.05
C GLY A 94 4.53 1.40 -7.79
N ALA A 95 4.10 1.19 -9.04
CA ALA A 95 3.45 2.23 -9.83
C ALA A 95 2.08 2.63 -9.26
N THR A 96 1.24 1.65 -8.91
CA THR A 96 -0.07 1.91 -8.29
C THR A 96 0.05 2.61 -6.95
N HIS A 97 1.00 2.19 -6.10
CA HIS A 97 1.26 2.85 -4.82
C HIS A 97 1.79 4.28 -5.01
N SER A 98 2.59 4.52 -6.05
CA SER A 98 3.05 5.86 -6.42
C SER A 98 1.86 6.77 -6.77
N VAL A 99 0.96 6.30 -7.65
CA VAL A 99 -0.24 7.05 -8.06
C VAL A 99 -1.19 7.30 -6.90
N ASP A 100 -1.44 6.32 -6.04
CA ASP A 100 -2.27 6.50 -4.84
C ASP A 100 -1.65 7.53 -3.89
N SER A 101 -0.33 7.48 -3.68
CA SER A 101 0.39 8.45 -2.86
C SER A 101 0.32 9.86 -3.45
N ALA A 102 0.38 9.99 -4.78
CA ALA A 102 0.20 11.26 -5.48
C ALA A 102 -1.20 11.84 -5.25
N GLY A 103 -2.24 11.01 -5.38
CA GLY A 103 -3.63 11.41 -5.14
C GLY A 103 -3.86 11.88 -3.69
N ARG A 104 -3.27 11.17 -2.72
CA ARG A 104 -3.32 11.57 -1.30
C ARG A 104 -2.55 12.87 -1.06
N ALA A 105 -1.37 13.05 -1.65
CA ALA A 105 -0.63 14.30 -1.54
C ALA A 105 -1.44 15.49 -2.10
N ALA A 106 -2.08 15.30 -3.26
CA ALA A 106 -2.95 16.32 -3.85
C ALA A 106 -4.14 16.65 -2.94
N LYS A 107 -4.76 15.64 -2.32
CA LYS A 107 -5.83 15.85 -1.36
C LYS A 107 -5.38 16.71 -0.17
N GLU A 108 -4.24 16.39 0.44
CA GLU A 108 -3.68 17.17 1.55
C GLU A 108 -3.36 18.61 1.13
N LEU A 109 -2.83 18.81 -0.08
CA LEU A 109 -2.56 20.16 -0.60
C LEU A 109 -3.85 20.96 -0.83
N ILE A 110 -4.89 20.33 -1.37
CA ILE A 110 -6.19 20.97 -1.58
C ILE A 110 -6.83 21.36 -0.23
N SER A 111 -6.74 20.49 0.79
CA SER A 111 -7.24 20.78 2.15
C SER A 111 -6.56 22.01 2.78
N ILE A 112 -5.29 22.30 2.45
CA ILE A 112 -4.63 23.54 2.91
C ILE A 112 -5.30 24.79 2.34
N PHE A 113 -5.71 24.76 1.06
CA PHE A 113 -6.27 25.94 0.38
C PHE A 113 -7.78 26.10 0.59
N LEU A 114 -8.52 25.01 0.73
CA LEU A 114 -9.98 25.02 0.84
C LEU A 114 -10.50 24.88 2.29
N GLY A 115 -9.62 24.56 3.24
CA GLY A 115 -10.03 24.14 4.59
C GLY A 115 -10.56 22.71 4.60
N ASP A 116 -10.65 22.12 5.80
CA ASP A 116 -11.29 20.82 6.04
C ASP A 116 -12.81 20.86 5.84
#